data_AF-A0A0G4NHN9-F1
#
_entry.id   AF-A0A0G4NHN9-F1
#
_cell.length_a   1.000
_cell.length_b   1.000
_cell.length_c   1.000
_cell.angle_alpha   90.00
_cell.angle_beta   90.00
_cell.angle_gamma   90.00
#
_symmetry.space_group_name_H-M   'P 1'
#
loop_
_entity.id
_entity.type
_entity.pdbx_description
1 polymer ?
#
loop_
_entity_poly.entity_id
_entity_poly.type
_entity_poly.pdbx_seq_one_letter_code
_entity_poly.pdbx_strand_id
1 'polypeptide(L)'
;ASYRETRAECVRSIEQDGDHVRAAVLEVFEPYELPAQTLDDLSAHLARSPRQVDFLMQFQHCEQEPASNRAAVSALTIAAGYLFGGLIPLFPYFFVGEGQVDLALWISVAVMVVALFSFGYVKTCAVSGWHGGRCVWEAVKGGLEMVVVGGAAAGAAMGLVKLFDGMANGGTAVVM
;
A
#
# COMPACT_ATOMS: atom_id res chain seq x y z
N ALA A 1 -2.83 13.09 12.50
CA ALA A 1 -1.84 13.74 13.40
C ALA A 1 -0.47 13.11 13.14
N SER A 2 0.64 13.80 13.44
CA SER A 2 1.96 13.14 13.47
C SER A 2 2.08 12.37 14.77
N TYR A 3 2.79 11.24 14.81
CA TYR A 3 3.03 10.43 16.02
C TYR A 3 3.41 11.29 17.24
N ARG A 4 4.21 12.34 17.02
CA ARG A 4 4.64 13.27 18.08
C ARG A 4 3.49 14.13 18.64
N GLU A 5 2.57 14.54 17.78
CA GLU A 5 1.36 15.29 18.16
C GLU A 5 0.40 14.39 18.92
N THR A 6 0.15 13.16 18.43
CA THR A 6 -0.70 12.17 19.12
C THR A 6 -0.13 11.84 20.51
N ARG A 7 1.19 11.69 20.61
CA ARG A 7 1.85 11.46 21.90
C ARG A 7 1.73 12.65 22.85
N ALA A 8 1.88 13.87 22.35
CA ALA A 8 1.73 15.09 23.17
C ALA A 8 0.29 15.28 23.65
N GLU A 9 -0.69 14.98 22.80
CA GLU A 9 -2.11 14.99 23.14
C GLU A 9 -2.44 13.92 24.18
N CYS A 10 -1.93 12.70 24.02
CA CYS A 10 -2.09 11.62 24.98
C CYS A 10 -1.50 11.97 26.36
N VAL A 11 -0.29 12.55 26.40
CA VAL A 11 0.30 13.07 27.66
C VAL A 11 -0.61 14.10 28.31
N ARG A 12 -1.12 15.07 27.55
CA ARG A 12 -2.03 16.09 28.07
C ARG A 12 -3.34 15.47 28.57
N SER A 13 -3.88 14.48 27.87
CA SER A 13 -5.12 13.80 28.27
C SER A 13 -4.97 13.07 29.60
N ILE A 14 -3.82 12.44 29.87
CA ILE A 14 -3.56 11.78 31.15
C ILE A 14 -3.35 12.79 32.28
N GLU A 15 -2.74 13.95 32.00
CA GLU A 15 -2.58 15.03 32.98
C GLU A 15 -3.92 15.68 33.36
N GLN A 16 -4.87 15.72 32.42
CA GLN A 16 -6.20 16.30 32.64
C GLN A 16 -7.20 15.30 33.23
N ASP A 17 -7.12 14.04 32.82
CA ASP A 17 -8.01 12.96 33.24
C ASP A 17 -7.20 11.68 33.56
N GLY A 18 -6.90 11.50 34.84
CA GLY A 18 -6.18 10.33 35.34
C GLY A 18 -6.96 9.02 35.21
N ASP A 19 -8.29 9.08 35.03
CA ASP A 19 -9.13 7.90 34.86
C ASP A 19 -9.14 7.40 33.40
N HIS A 20 -8.64 8.20 32.45
CA HIS A 20 -8.57 7.85 31.03
C HIS A 20 -7.78 6.56 30.77
N VAL A 21 -6.66 6.36 31.48
CA VAL A 21 -5.84 5.14 31.39
C VAL A 21 -6.65 3.91 31.82
N ARG A 22 -7.47 4.05 32.86
CA ARG A 22 -8.28 2.96 33.40
C ARG A 22 -9.40 2.56 32.43
N ALA A 23 -10.08 3.54 31.84
CA ALA A 23 -11.09 3.29 30.81
C ALA A 23 -10.50 2.55 29.60
N ALA A 24 -9.32 2.98 29.13
CA ALA A 24 -8.63 2.34 28.02
C ALA A 24 -8.23 0.89 28.30
N VAL A 25 -7.74 0.59 29.52
CA VAL A 25 -7.42 -0.78 29.93
C VAL A 25 -8.68 -1.66 29.93
N LEU A 26 -9.81 -1.16 30.45
CA LEU A 26 -11.06 -1.91 30.44
C LEU A 26 -11.54 -2.22 29.02
N GLU A 27 -11.50 -1.24 28.11
CA GLU A 27 -11.88 -1.41 26.70
C GLU A 27 -11.00 -2.43 25.98
N VAL A 28 -9.68 -2.36 26.17
CA VAL A 28 -8.72 -3.28 25.51
C VAL A 28 -8.89 -4.72 25.99
N PHE A 29 -9.19 -4.92 27.27
CA PHE A 29 -9.25 -6.24 27.88
C PHE A 29 -10.67 -6.81 28.04
N GLU A 30 -11.71 -6.07 27.68
CA GLU A 30 -13.11 -6.52 27.67
C GLU A 30 -13.31 -7.86 26.92
N PRO A 31 -12.71 -8.09 25.73
CA PRO A 31 -12.89 -9.35 24.99
C PRO A 31 -12.24 -10.58 25.65
N TYR A 32 -11.38 -10.38 26.66
CA TYR A 32 -10.61 -11.44 27.31
C TYR A 32 -11.28 -11.97 28.60
N GLU A 33 -12.45 -11.43 28.98
CA GLU A 33 -13.27 -11.87 30.12
C GLU A 33 -12.48 -12.02 31.44
N LEU A 34 -11.57 -11.07 31.69
CA LEU A 34 -10.73 -11.10 32.90
C LEU A 34 -11.56 -10.80 34.16
N PRO A 35 -11.21 -11.41 35.32
CA PRO A 35 -11.84 -11.06 36.59
C PRO A 35 -11.69 -9.57 36.92
N ALA A 36 -12.76 -8.94 37.42
CA ALA A 36 -12.78 -7.50 37.73
C ALA A 36 -11.64 -7.06 38.66
N GLN A 37 -11.27 -7.89 39.63
CA GLN A 37 -10.16 -7.62 40.55
C GLN A 37 -8.81 -7.51 39.83
N THR A 38 -8.58 -8.36 38.83
CA THR A 38 -7.34 -8.35 38.03
C THR A 38 -7.27 -7.15 37.10
N LEU A 39 -8.41 -6.73 36.53
CA LEU A 39 -8.51 -5.52 35.71
C LEU A 39 -8.27 -4.25 36.54
N ASP A 40 -8.84 -4.17 37.74
CA ASP A 40 -8.64 -3.05 38.66
C ASP A 40 -7.17 -2.95 39.10
N ASP A 41 -6.54 -4.07 39.49
CA ASP A 41 -5.12 -4.10 39.85
C ASP A 41 -4.21 -3.72 38.67
N LEU A 42 -4.51 -4.23 37.47
CA LEU A 42 -3.75 -3.92 36.25
C LEU A 42 -3.86 -2.44 35.88
N SER A 43 -5.07 -1.89 35.89
CA SER A 43 -5.30 -0.47 35.58
C SER A 43 -4.65 0.46 36.61
N ALA A 44 -4.74 0.14 37.91
CA ALA A 44 -4.10 0.90 38.97
C ALA A 44 -2.56 0.84 38.89
N HIS A 45 -2.01 -0.30 38.47
CA HIS A 45 -0.57 -0.44 38.25
C HIS A 45 -0.09 0.32 37.02
N LEU A 46 -0.84 0.24 35.90
CA LEU A 46 -0.54 0.96 34.67
C LEU A 46 -0.61 2.48 34.85
N ALA A 47 -1.61 2.99 35.60
CA ALA A 47 -1.76 4.42 35.89
C ALA A 47 -0.61 5.00 36.74
N ARG A 48 0.20 4.16 37.40
CA ARG A 48 1.40 4.58 38.15
C ARG A 48 2.69 4.33 37.37
N SER A 49 2.60 3.62 36.25
CA SER A 49 3.75 3.26 35.44
C SER A 49 4.17 4.43 34.55
N PRO A 50 5.49 4.70 34.42
CA PRO A 50 5.98 5.71 33.48
C PRO A 50 5.69 5.36 32.01
N ARG A 51 5.23 4.14 31.71
CA ARG A 51 4.90 3.65 30.36
C ARG A 51 3.39 3.71 30.03
N GLN A 52 2.58 4.39 30.82
CA GLN A 52 1.14 4.54 30.56
C GLN A 52 0.83 5.17 29.19
N VAL A 53 1.63 6.16 28.76
CA VAL A 53 1.50 6.81 27.46
C VAL A 53 1.81 5.83 26.33
N ASP A 54 2.84 5.01 26.49
CA ASP A 54 3.25 4.03 25.47
C ASP A 54 2.19 2.93 25.31
N PHE A 55 1.55 2.51 26.42
CA PHE A 55 0.40 1.60 26.40
C PHE A 55 -0.78 2.21 25.63
N LEU A 56 -1.19 3.44 25.95
CA LEU A 56 -2.30 4.11 25.26
C LEU A 56 -2.01 4.31 23.76
N MET A 57 -0.80 4.77 23.43
CA MET A 57 -0.37 4.92 22.03
C MET A 57 -0.43 3.60 21.25
N GLN A 58 -0.01 2.50 21.88
CA GLN A 58 0.02 1.19 21.24
C GLN A 58 -1.38 0.55 21.10
N PHE A 59 -2.23 0.67 22.13
CA PHE A 59 -3.48 -0.07 22.19
C PHE A 59 -4.72 0.74 21.76
N GLN A 60 -4.77 2.05 22.03
CA GLN A 60 -5.88 2.89 21.56
C GLN A 60 -5.63 3.50 20.18
N HIS A 61 -4.40 3.95 19.91
CA HIS A 61 -4.08 4.60 18.64
C HIS A 61 -3.50 3.64 17.60
N CYS A 62 -3.14 2.41 17.98
CA CYS A 62 -2.41 1.46 17.13
C CYS A 62 -1.16 2.08 16.46
N GLU A 63 -0.61 3.17 17.04
CA GLU A 63 0.50 3.90 16.48
C GLU A 63 1.80 3.40 17.12
N GLN A 64 2.58 2.62 16.36
CA GLN A 64 3.95 2.28 16.73
C GLN A 64 4.90 3.43 16.35
N GLU A 65 5.92 3.69 17.17
CA GLU A 65 6.91 4.72 16.89
C GLU A 65 7.52 4.51 15.49
N PRO A 66 7.32 5.45 14.55
CA PRO A 66 7.86 5.30 13.21
C PRO A 66 9.38 5.46 13.30
N ALA A 67 10.12 4.40 12.96
CA ALA A 67 11.56 4.51 12.80
C ALA A 67 11.87 5.61 11.78
N SER A 68 12.65 6.61 12.17
CA SER A 68 12.89 7.85 11.41
C SER A 68 13.34 7.62 9.97
N ASN A 69 14.05 6.52 9.71
CA ASN A 69 14.55 6.17 8.37
C ASN A 69 13.53 5.41 7.50
N ARG A 70 12.44 4.86 8.06
CA ARG A 70 11.47 4.05 7.29
C ARG A 70 10.73 4.86 6.24
N ALA A 71 10.39 6.12 6.53
CA ALA A 71 9.68 6.98 5.59
C ALA A 71 10.52 7.28 4.34
N ALA A 72 11.80 7.64 4.52
CA ALA A 72 12.71 7.92 3.42
C ALA A 72 13.00 6.67 2.58
N VAL A 73 13.25 5.53 3.24
CA VAL A 73 13.46 4.26 2.55
C VAL A 73 12.20 3.86 1.76
N SER A 74 11.00 3.99 2.34
CA SER A 74 9.74 3.71 1.65
C SER A 74 9.52 4.64 0.45
N ALA A 75 9.81 5.93 0.58
CA ALA A 75 9.68 6.86 -0.54
C ALA A 75 10.65 6.50 -1.67
N LEU A 76 11.90 6.20 -1.34
CA LEU A 76 12.92 5.81 -2.32
C LEU A 76 12.57 4.49 -3.01
N THR A 77 12.10 3.48 -2.28
CA THR A 77 11.73 2.19 -2.88
C THR A 77 10.51 2.31 -3.78
N ILE A 78 9.50 3.11 -3.41
CA ILE A 78 8.34 3.39 -4.28
C ILE A 78 8.79 4.14 -5.53
N ALA A 79 9.59 5.19 -5.39
CA ALA A 79 10.09 5.98 -6.52
C ALA A 79 10.92 5.12 -7.48
N ALA A 80 11.84 4.32 -6.95
CA ALA A 80 12.64 3.37 -7.74
C ALA A 80 11.73 2.33 -8.42
N GLY A 81 10.73 1.80 -7.71
CA GLY A 81 9.76 0.85 -8.26
C GLY A 81 9.00 1.41 -9.46
N TYR A 82 8.51 2.65 -9.37
CA TYR A 82 7.84 3.31 -10.50
C TYR A 82 8.80 3.63 -11.65
N LEU A 83 10.04 4.05 -11.34
CA LEU A 83 11.05 4.33 -12.35
C LEU A 83 11.37 3.08 -13.17
N PHE A 84 11.76 1.99 -12.51
CA PHE A 84 12.11 0.74 -13.20
C PHE A 84 10.87 0.07 -13.81
N GLY A 85 9.72 0.11 -13.13
CA GLY A 85 8.46 -0.43 -13.64
C GLY A 85 7.98 0.26 -14.91
N GLY A 86 8.18 1.58 -15.04
CA GLY A 86 7.87 2.33 -16.26
C GLY A 86 8.95 2.24 -17.34
N LEU A 87 10.21 2.00 -16.96
CA LEU A 87 11.33 1.90 -17.90
C LEU A 87 11.35 0.56 -18.65
N ILE A 88 11.02 -0.55 -17.98
CA ILE A 88 11.06 -1.91 -18.56
C ILE A 88 10.22 -2.00 -19.86
N PRO A 89 8.96 -1.53 -19.91
CA PRO A 89 8.14 -1.54 -21.13
C PRO A 89 8.62 -0.58 -22.22
N LEU A 90 9.33 0.48 -21.84
CA LEU A 90 9.87 1.48 -22.76
C LEU A 90 11.18 1.03 -23.41
N PHE A 91 11.90 0.11 -22.76
CA PHE A 91 13.19 -0.41 -23.21
C PHE A 91 13.21 -0.86 -24.68
N PRO A 92 12.21 -1.59 -25.21
CA PRO A 92 12.19 -2.00 -26.62
C PRO A 92 12.19 -0.83 -27.61
N TYR A 93 11.62 0.31 -27.25
CA TYR A 93 11.56 1.48 -28.13
C TYR A 93 12.93 2.13 -28.36
N PHE A 94 13.91 1.92 -27.46
CA PHE A 94 15.27 2.48 -27.63
C PHE A 94 16.07 1.79 -28.74
N PHE A 95 15.69 0.58 -29.14
CA PHE A 95 16.47 -0.24 -30.08
C PHE A 95 15.80 -0.40 -31.46
N VAL A 96 14.61 0.18 -31.66
CA VAL A 96 13.86 0.04 -32.91
C VAL A 96 13.96 1.35 -33.73
N GLY A 97 14.39 1.23 -34.98
CA GLY A 97 14.46 2.35 -35.93
C GLY A 97 13.08 2.76 -36.46
N GLU A 98 12.98 3.99 -36.99
CA GLU A 98 11.73 4.69 -37.37
C GLU A 98 10.78 3.90 -38.30
N GLY A 99 11.25 2.86 -38.99
CA GLY A 99 10.44 2.03 -39.90
C GLY A 99 9.75 0.80 -39.29
N GLN A 100 9.91 0.51 -37.99
CA GLN A 100 9.39 -0.72 -37.35
C GLN A 100 8.60 -0.47 -36.05
N VAL A 101 7.94 0.68 -35.93
CA VAL A 101 7.20 1.10 -34.73
C VAL A 101 6.14 0.07 -34.31
N ASP A 102 5.48 -0.58 -35.27
CA ASP A 102 4.46 -1.60 -35.02
C ASP A 102 5.05 -2.83 -34.31
N LEU A 103 6.25 -3.27 -34.74
CA LEU A 103 6.97 -4.38 -34.12
C LEU A 103 7.41 -4.01 -32.70
N ALA A 104 7.91 -2.77 -32.51
CA ALA A 104 8.29 -2.25 -31.19
C ALA A 104 7.12 -2.27 -30.21
N LEU A 105 5.92 -1.89 -30.67
CA LEU A 105 4.71 -1.86 -29.86
C LEU A 105 4.32 -3.26 -29.41
N TRP A 106 4.28 -4.25 -30.31
CA TRP A 106 3.96 -5.63 -29.92
C TRP A 106 4.98 -6.21 -28.94
N ILE A 107 6.27 -5.92 -29.12
CA ILE A 107 7.32 -6.33 -28.19
C ILE A 107 7.12 -5.65 -26.83
N SER A 108 6.83 -4.35 -26.80
CA SER A 108 6.55 -3.62 -25.56
C SER A 108 5.35 -4.18 -24.80
N VAL A 109 4.26 -4.49 -25.50
CA VAL A 109 3.07 -5.13 -24.91
C VAL A 109 3.42 -6.50 -24.31
N ALA A 110 4.18 -7.32 -25.04
CA ALA A 110 4.63 -8.62 -24.54
C ALA A 110 5.52 -8.48 -23.29
N VAL A 111 6.49 -7.56 -23.32
CA VAL A 111 7.37 -7.25 -22.17
C VAL A 111 6.55 -6.76 -20.97
N MET A 112 5.56 -5.89 -21.20
CA MET A 112 4.66 -5.40 -20.15
C MET A 112 3.86 -6.54 -19.51
N VAL A 113 3.28 -7.44 -20.30
CA VAL A 113 2.52 -8.59 -19.78
C VAL A 113 3.41 -9.49 -18.93
N VAL A 114 4.62 -9.80 -19.39
CA VAL A 114 5.59 -10.61 -18.65
C VAL A 114 6.04 -9.91 -17.36
N ALA A 115 6.25 -8.58 -17.40
CA ALA A 115 6.62 -7.79 -16.24
C ALA A 115 5.50 -7.76 -15.18
N LEU A 116 4.25 -7.50 -15.59
CA LEU A 116 3.09 -7.51 -14.70
C LEU A 116 2.86 -8.89 -14.08
N PHE A 117 2.96 -9.94 -14.88
CA PHE A 117 2.82 -11.31 -14.38
C PHE A 117 3.93 -11.65 -13.36
N SER A 118 5.18 -11.35 -13.68
CA SER A 118 6.32 -11.56 -12.79
C SER A 118 6.17 -10.79 -11.48
N PHE A 119 5.75 -9.53 -11.54
CA PHE A 119 5.54 -8.71 -10.36
C PHE A 119 4.41 -9.25 -9.47
N GLY A 120 3.27 -9.62 -10.07
CA GLY A 120 2.16 -10.23 -9.33
C GLY A 120 2.53 -11.59 -8.72
N TYR A 121 3.30 -12.40 -9.45
CA TYR A 121 3.82 -13.68 -8.96
C TYR A 121 4.76 -13.48 -7.76
N VAL A 122 5.79 -12.64 -7.90
CA VAL A 122 6.77 -12.37 -6.83
C VAL A 122 6.10 -11.75 -5.61
N LYS A 123 5.17 -10.80 -5.80
CA LYS A 123 4.39 -10.19 -4.71
C LYS A 123 3.61 -11.26 -3.94
N THR A 124 2.97 -12.18 -4.65
CA THR A 124 2.14 -13.21 -4.01
C THR A 124 2.98 -14.29 -3.33
N CYS A 125 4.14 -14.64 -3.89
CA CYS A 125 5.11 -15.52 -3.21
C CYS A 125 5.70 -14.87 -1.95
N ALA A 126 5.96 -13.57 -1.97
CA ALA A 126 6.49 -12.85 -0.82
C ALA A 126 5.49 -12.82 0.35
N VAL A 127 4.18 -12.78 0.07
CA VAL A 127 3.12 -12.76 1.09
C VAL A 127 2.72 -14.16 1.56
N SER A 128 2.55 -15.11 0.64
CA SER A 128 2.02 -16.46 0.95
C SER A 128 3.10 -17.48 1.29
N GLY A 129 4.38 -17.10 1.20
CA GLY A 129 5.52 -17.96 1.46
C GLY A 129 5.89 -18.87 0.28
N TRP A 130 7.13 -19.38 0.31
CA TRP A 130 7.74 -20.13 -0.81
C TRP A 130 7.49 -21.65 -0.79
N HIS A 131 6.89 -22.18 0.29
CA HIS A 131 6.82 -23.63 0.52
C HIS A 131 5.42 -24.19 0.25
N GLY A 132 5.22 -24.75 -0.95
CA GLY A 132 4.06 -25.58 -1.30
C GLY A 132 3.53 -25.36 -2.72
N GLY A 133 3.08 -26.43 -3.38
CA GLY A 133 2.50 -26.36 -4.73
C GLY A 133 1.21 -25.51 -4.79
N ARG A 134 0.48 -25.41 -3.68
CA ARG A 134 -0.70 -24.54 -3.55
C ARG A 134 -0.34 -23.05 -3.56
N CYS A 135 0.80 -22.67 -2.98
CA CYS A 135 1.31 -21.30 -3.02
C CYS A 135 1.73 -20.89 -4.43
N VAL A 136 2.28 -21.82 -5.23
CA VAL A 136 2.60 -21.56 -6.65
C VAL A 136 1.34 -21.27 -7.45
N TRP A 137 0.26 -22.03 -7.21
CA TRP A 137 -1.02 -21.79 -7.87
C TRP A 137 -1.62 -20.42 -7.49
N GLU A 138 -1.57 -20.06 -6.21
CA GLU A 138 -2.01 -18.74 -5.73
C GLU A 138 -1.16 -17.62 -6.34
N ALA A 139 0.15 -17.82 -6.48
CA ALA A 139 1.04 -16.85 -7.11
C ALA A 139 0.79 -16.67 -8.61
N VAL A 140 0.51 -17.75 -9.33
CA VAL A 140 0.08 -17.67 -10.75
C VAL A 140 -1.24 -16.92 -10.87
N LYS A 141 -2.19 -17.18 -9.96
CA LYS A 141 -3.47 -16.45 -9.94
C LYS A 141 -3.26 -14.96 -9.68
N GLY A 142 -2.42 -14.60 -8.71
CA GLY A 142 -2.07 -13.20 -8.43
C GLY A 142 -1.37 -12.50 -9.60
N GLY A 143 -0.46 -13.21 -10.29
CA GLY A 143 0.15 -12.74 -11.54
C GLY A 143 -0.89 -12.48 -12.64
N LEU A 144 -1.83 -13.41 -12.84
CA LEU A 144 -2.87 -13.28 -13.85
C LEU A 144 -3.84 -12.13 -13.54
N GLU A 145 -4.27 -11.98 -12.28
CA GLU A 145 -5.09 -10.85 -11.84
C GLU A 145 -4.42 -9.51 -12.15
N MET A 146 -3.10 -9.41 -11.92
CA MET A 146 -2.35 -8.19 -12.21
C MET A 146 -2.26 -7.88 -13.70
N VAL A 147 -2.12 -8.90 -14.56
CA VAL A 147 -2.17 -8.72 -16.02
C VAL A 147 -3.57 -8.28 -16.47
N VAL A 148 -4.64 -8.87 -15.93
CA VAL A 148 -6.01 -8.50 -16.29
C VAL A 148 -6.33 -7.07 -15.88
N VAL A 149 -6.01 -6.68 -14.64
CA VAL A 149 -6.24 -5.31 -14.15
C VAL A 149 -5.38 -4.30 -14.91
N GLY A 150 -4.09 -4.61 -15.15
CA GLY A 150 -3.20 -3.75 -15.92
C GLY A 150 -3.65 -3.60 -17.38
N GLY A 151 -4.09 -4.69 -18.01
CA GLY A 151 -4.65 -4.69 -19.36
C GLY A 151 -5.95 -3.89 -19.47
N ALA A 152 -6.85 -4.03 -18.49
CA ALA A 152 -8.08 -3.24 -18.42
C ALA A 152 -7.78 -1.75 -18.28
N ALA A 153 -6.83 -1.37 -17.43
CA ALA A 153 -6.40 0.02 -17.25
C ALA A 153 -5.78 0.59 -18.54
N ALA A 154 -4.90 -0.16 -19.20
CA ALA A 154 -4.30 0.24 -20.48
C ALA A 154 -5.36 0.39 -21.58
N GLY A 155 -6.32 -0.54 -21.65
CA GLY A 155 -7.45 -0.47 -22.57
C GLY A 155 -8.34 0.76 -22.33
N ALA A 156 -8.62 1.08 -21.07
CA ALA A 156 -9.37 2.28 -20.69
C ALA A 156 -8.61 3.56 -21.09
N ALA A 157 -7.30 3.63 -20.84
CA ALA A 157 -6.47 4.76 -21.23
C ALA A 157 -6.46 4.96 -22.76
N MET A 158 -6.24 3.90 -23.54
CA MET A 158 -6.29 3.95 -25.00
C MET A 158 -7.69 4.32 -25.52
N GLY A 159 -8.74 3.83 -24.88
CA GLY A 159 -10.12 4.18 -25.20
C GLY A 159 -10.40 5.68 -25.03
N LEU A 160 -9.92 6.26 -23.93
CA LEU A 160 -10.03 7.71 -23.68
C LEU A 160 -9.26 8.53 -24.71
N VAL A 161 -8.03 8.14 -25.04
CA VAL A 161 -7.23 8.82 -26.07
C VAL A 161 -7.95 8.81 -27.41
N LYS A 162 -8.50 7.65 -27.81
CA LYS A 162 -9.20 7.52 -29.09
C LYS A 162 -10.53 8.29 -29.13
N LEU A 163 -11.21 8.42 -27.98
CA LEU A 163 -12.41 9.24 -27.86
C LEU A 163 -12.09 10.73 -28.01
N PHE A 164 -11.05 11.22 -27.32
CA PHE A 164 -10.63 12.61 -27.44
C PHE A 164 -10.14 12.96 -28.85
N ASP A 165 -9.36 12.08 -29.47
CA ASP A 165 -8.90 12.27 -30.85
C ASP A 165 -10.07 12.26 -31.84
N GLY A 166 -11.06 11.40 -31.64
CA GLY A 166 -12.31 11.40 -32.41
C GLY A 166 -13.13 12.70 -32.26
N MET A 167 -13.21 13.26 -31.04
CA MET A 167 -13.89 14.54 -30.81
C MET A 167 -13.11 15.72 -31.41
N ALA A 168 -11.79 15.73 -31.30
CA ALA A 168 -10.94 16.76 -31.88
C ALA A 168 -11.05 16.77 -33.41
N ASN A 169 -11.00 15.60 -34.04
CA ASN A 169 -11.13 15.45 -35.49
C ASN A 169 -12.57 15.67 -35.99
N GLY A 170 -13.58 15.39 -35.16
CA GLY A 170 -14.98 15.71 -35.45
C GLY A 170 -15.30 17.21 -35.31
N GLY A 171 -14.64 17.92 -34.39
CA GLY A 171 -14.80 19.36 -34.19
C GLY A 171 -14.24 20.20 -35.35
N THR A 172 -13.15 19.76 -35.98
CA THR A 172 -12.58 20.41 -37.18
C THR A 172 -13.46 20.26 -38.42
N ALA A 173 -14.27 19.19 -38.53
CA ALA A 173 -15.17 18.99 -39.66
C ALA A 173 -16.46 19.83 -39.61
N VAL A 174 -16.80 20.43 -38.47
CA VAL A 174 -18.00 21.28 -38.29
C VAL A 174 -17.67 22.77 -38.45
N VAL A 175 -16.38 23.13 -38.47
CA VAL A 175 -15.90 24.53 -38.58
C VAL A 175 -15.41 24.89 -40.00
N MET A 176 -15.37 23.93 -40.93
CA MET A 176 -15.20 24.16 -42.38
C MET A 176 -16.52 23.99 -43.13
#